data_AF-A0A817WRR3-F1
#
_entry.id   AF-A0A817WRR3-F1
#
_cell.length_a   1.000
_cell.length_b   1.000
_cell.length_c   1.000
_cell.angle_alpha   90.00
_cell.angle_beta   90.00
_cell.angle_gamma   90.00
#
_symmetry.space_group_name_H-M   'P 1'
#
loop_
_entity.id
_entity.type
_entity.pdbx_description
1 polymer ?
#
loop_
_entity_poly.entity_id
_entity_poly.type
_entity_poly.pdbx_seq_one_letter_code
_entity_poly.pdbx_strand_id
1 'polypeptide(L)' 'MHACKSLNNVKMSSNEQNFHLGAQAGSIGQAGGAFSERGKSAENAYFHAQEAEQLAALKAQLGQQQQQQNPPSS' A
#
# COMPACT_ATOMS: atom_id res chain seq x y z
N MET A 1 -10.07 -69.65 -1.22
CA MET A 1 -9.09 -68.88 -0.41
C MET A 1 -7.83 -68.70 -1.24
N HIS A 2 -7.73 -67.63 -2.03
CA HIS A 2 -6.52 -67.31 -2.80
C HIS A 2 -6.23 -65.80 -2.78
N ALA A 3 -5.18 -65.48 -2.01
CA ALA A 3 -4.22 -64.38 -2.10
C ALA A 3 -4.70 -62.95 -2.44
N CYS A 4 -4.71 -62.09 -1.40
CA CYS A 4 -4.51 -60.65 -1.54
C CYS A 4 -3.04 -60.37 -1.88
N LYS A 5 -2.76 -59.86 -3.08
CA LYS A 5 -1.46 -59.27 -3.44
C LYS A 5 -1.70 -58.05 -4.32
N SER A 6 -1.52 -56.87 -3.74
CA SER A 6 -0.69 -55.80 -4.31
C SER A 6 -0.67 -54.64 -3.33
N LEU A 7 0.48 -54.44 -2.67
CA LEU A 7 0.72 -53.25 -1.86
C LEU A 7 1.00 -52.10 -2.83
N ASN A 8 0.04 -51.17 -2.92
CA ASN A 8 0.21 -49.92 -3.64
C ASN A 8 1.40 -49.16 -3.04
N ASN A 9 2.52 -49.17 -3.76
CA ASN A 9 3.67 -48.32 -3.46
C ASN A 9 3.35 -46.90 -3.95
N VAL A 10 2.41 -46.23 -3.26
CA VAL A 10 2.18 -44.80 -3.43
C VAL A 10 3.36 -44.11 -2.78
N LYS A 11 4.39 -43.90 -3.60
CA LYS A 11 5.48 -42.98 -3.29
C LYS A 11 4.84 -41.61 -3.12
N MET A 12 4.49 -41.28 -1.88
CA MET A 12 4.09 -39.93 -1.48
C MET A 12 5.23 -39.02 -1.92
N SER A 13 5.00 -38.30 -3.02
CA SER A 13 5.85 -37.22 -3.45
C SER A 13 5.71 -36.16 -2.36
N SER A 14 6.66 -36.17 -1.41
CA SER A 14 6.91 -35.04 -0.54
C SER A 14 7.42 -33.89 -1.41
N ASN A 15 6.50 -33.24 -2.13
CA ASN A 15 6.70 -31.87 -2.57
C ASN A 15 6.66 -31.04 -1.29
N GLU A 16 7.81 -30.96 -0.63
CA GLU A 16 8.10 -29.94 0.37
C GLU A 16 8.12 -28.58 -0.35
N GLN A 17 6.94 -28.12 -0.76
CA GLN A 17 6.70 -26.71 -1.03
C GLN A 17 6.89 -26.03 0.32
N ASN A 18 8.10 -25.52 0.52
CA ASN A 18 8.47 -24.66 1.62
C ASN A 18 7.69 -23.35 1.47
N PHE A 19 6.41 -23.40 1.85
CA PHE A 19 5.60 -22.22 2.05
C PHE A 19 6.23 -21.49 3.23
N HIS A 20 7.03 -20.47 2.91
CA HIS A 20 7.44 -19.45 3.86
C HIS A 20 6.17 -18.68 4.26
N LEU A 21 5.34 -19.29 5.10
CA LEU A 21 4.06 -18.79 5.63
C LEU A 21 4.26 -17.65 6.65
N GLY A 22 5.41 -16.98 6.62
CA GLY A 22 5.62 -15.76 7.39
C GLY A 22 4.96 -14.60 6.65
N ALA A 23 3.91 -14.03 7.22
CA ALA A 23 3.40 -12.75 6.75
C ALA A 23 4.51 -11.70 6.88
N GLN A 24 5.06 -11.25 5.74
CA GLN A 24 6.07 -10.20 5.70
C GLN A 24 5.40 -8.82 5.62
N ALA A 25 6.02 -7.82 6.25
CA ALA A 25 5.56 -6.44 6.14
C ALA A 25 5.59 -5.98 4.67
N GLY A 26 4.56 -5.24 4.26
CA GLY A 26 4.44 -4.76 2.88
C GLY A 26 3.98 -5.80 1.85
N SER A 27 3.78 -7.06 2.24
CA SER A 27 3.33 -8.13 1.33
C SER A 27 2.02 -7.82 0.61
N ILE A 28 1.05 -7.17 1.29
CA ILE A 28 -0.21 -6.72 0.67
C ILE A 28 0.05 -5.72 -0.45
N GLY A 29 0.92 -4.73 -0.21
CA GLY A 29 1.31 -3.73 -1.20
C GLY A 29 1.96 -4.38 -2.42
N GLN A 30 2.93 -5.25 -2.17
CA GLN A 30 3.68 -5.98 -3.20
C GLN A 30 2.82 -6.94 -4.02
N ALA A 31 1.79 -7.54 -3.43
CA ALA A 31 0.89 -8.46 -4.11
C ALA A 31 0.00 -7.78 -5.17
N GLY A 32 -0.18 -6.46 -5.11
CA GLY A 32 -0.89 -5.69 -6.16
C GLY A 32 -2.38 -6.04 -6.33
N GLY A 33 -2.99 -6.70 -5.34
CA GLY A 33 -4.42 -7.05 -5.37
C GLY A 33 -5.34 -5.89 -4.96
N ALA A 34 -6.64 -6.14 -4.90
CA ALA A 34 -7.65 -5.13 -4.57
C ALA A 34 -7.37 -4.38 -3.25
N PHE A 35 -6.84 -5.07 -2.24
CA PHE A 35 -6.44 -4.44 -0.97
C PHE A 35 -5.22 -3.52 -1.11
N SER A 36 -4.25 -3.87 -1.98
CA SER A 36 -3.10 -3.02 -2.31
C SER A 36 -3.57 -1.70 -2.94
N GLU A 37 -4.43 -1.81 -3.96
CA GLU A 37 -4.93 -0.65 -4.70
C GLU A 37 -5.81 0.24 -3.83
N ARG A 38 -6.65 -0.35 -2.96
CA ARG A 38 -7.39 0.41 -1.96
C ARG A 38 -6.45 1.18 -1.03
N GLY A 39 -5.39 0.53 -0.53
CA GLY A 39 -4.40 1.17 0.34
C GLY A 39 -3.75 2.37 -0.32
N LYS A 40 -3.20 2.19 -1.53
CA LYS A 40 -2.59 3.25 -2.32
C LYS A 40 -3.55 4.42 -2.58
N SER A 41 -4.79 4.11 -2.96
CA SER A 41 -5.80 5.14 -3.23
C SER A 41 -6.15 5.95 -1.99
N ALA A 42 -6.31 5.29 -0.84
CA ALA A 42 -6.59 5.96 0.43
C ALA A 42 -5.42 6.85 0.89
N GLU A 43 -4.19 6.34 0.81
CA GLU A 43 -2.98 7.11 1.10
C GLU A 43 -2.86 8.33 0.20
N ASN A 44 -3.04 8.15 -1.11
CA ASN A 44 -2.95 9.23 -2.08
C ASN A 44 -4.01 10.32 -1.83
N ALA A 45 -5.24 9.93 -1.54
CA ALA A 45 -6.31 10.88 -1.21
C ALA A 45 -5.99 11.71 0.06
N TYR A 46 -5.45 11.05 1.08
CA TYR A 46 -5.04 11.71 2.32
C TYR A 46 -3.92 12.74 2.07
N PHE A 47 -2.85 12.34 1.39
CA PHE A 47 -1.71 13.23 1.15
C PHE A 47 -2.06 14.40 0.23
N HIS A 48 -2.90 14.19 -0.79
CA HIS A 48 -3.37 15.30 -1.63
C HIS A 48 -4.21 16.32 -0.86
N ALA A 49 -5.08 15.88 0.06
CA ALA A 49 -5.85 16.79 0.88
C ALA A 49 -4.92 17.64 1.77
N GLN A 50 -3.92 17.00 2.38
CA GLN A 50 -2.94 17.68 3.23
C GLN A 50 -2.05 18.64 2.44
N GLU A 51 -1.65 18.28 1.22
CA GLU A 51 -0.88 19.14 0.32
C GLU A 51 -1.68 20.38 -0.10
N ALA A 52 -2.96 20.19 -0.45
CA ALA A 52 -3.84 21.30 -0.81
C ALA A 52 -3.99 22.31 0.34
N GLU A 53 -4.14 21.84 1.58
CA GLU A 53 -4.21 22.69 2.76
C GLU A 53 -2.91 23.49 2.98
N GLN A 54 -1.76 22.82 2.89
CA GLN A 54 -0.45 23.48 3.04
C GLN A 54 -0.23 24.55 1.96
N LEU A 55 -0.58 24.24 0.71
CA LEU A 55 -0.49 25.19 -0.39
C LEU A 55 -1.42 26.40 -0.19
N ALA A 56 -2.63 26.18 0.33
CA ALA A 56 -3.56 27.26 0.65
C ALA A 56 -3.00 28.18 1.75
N ALA A 57 -2.44 27.60 2.82
CA ALA A 57 -1.81 28.34 3.90
C ALA A 57 -0.62 29.18 3.40
N LEU A 58 0.25 28.60 2.56
CA LEU A 58 1.39 29.30 1.99
C LEU A 58 0.96 30.48 1.10
N LYS A 59 -0.06 30.27 0.26
CA LYS A 59 -0.63 31.34 -0.59
C LYS A 59 -1.21 32.48 0.25
N ALA A 60 -1.91 32.18 1.34
CA ALA A 60 -2.45 33.19 2.24
C ALA A 60 -1.34 34.04 2.88
N GLN A 61 -0.26 33.40 3.35
CA GLN A 61 0.90 34.10 3.91
C GLN A 61 1.58 35.01 2.88
N LEU A 62 1.77 34.54 1.64
CA LEU A 62 2.33 35.35 0.56
C LEU A 62 1.44 36.55 0.20
N GLY A 63 0.11 36.35 0.16
CA GLY A 63 -0.85 37.44 -0.06
C GLY A 63 -0.79 38.51 1.03
N GLN A 64 -0.66 38.11 2.29
CA GLN A 64 -0.49 39.06 3.40
C GLN A 64 0.83 39.83 3.32
N GLN A 65 1.94 39.18 2.95
CA GLN A 65 3.22 39.87 2.76
C GLN A 65 3.19 40.88 1.62
N GLN A 66 2.52 40.56 0.50
CA GLN A 66 2.38 41.51 -0.62
C GLN A 66 1.55 42.75 -0.25
N GLN A 67 0.55 42.62 0.62
CA GLN A 67 -0.21 43.78 1.10
C GLN A 67 0.60 44.69 2.04
N GLN A 68 1.55 44.14 2.80
CA GLN A 68 2.44 44.95 3.64
C GLN A 68 3.52 45.69 2.84
N GLN A 69 3.88 45.24 1.63
CA GLN A 69 4.91 45.88 0.80
C GLN A 69 4.42 47.08 -0.02
N ASN A 70 3.11 47.30 -0.13
CA ASN A 70 2.54 48.49 -0.78
C ASN A 70 1.79 49.33 0.26
N PRO A 71 2.48 50.17 1.07
CA PRO A 71 1.77 51.14 1.87
C PRO A 71 0.99 52.08 0.94
N PRO A 72 -0.24 52.50 1.29
CA PRO A 72 -0.94 53.53 0.54
C PRO A 72 -0.06 54.79 0.53
N SER A 73 0.30 55.26 -0.66
CA SER A 73 0.97 56.55 -0.82
C SER A 73 -0.03 57.65 -0.42
N SER A 74 0.24 58.31 0.71
CA SER A 74 -0.42 59.57 1.10
C SER A 74 -0.02 60.73 0.20
#